data_AF-A0A957MDJ6-F1
#
_entry.id   AF-A0A957MDJ6-F1
#
_cell.length_a   1.000
_cell.length_b   1.000
_cell.length_c   1.000
_cell.angle_alpha   90.00
_cell.angle_beta   90.00
_cell.angle_gamma   90.00
#
_symmetry.space_group_name_H-M   'P 1'
#
loop_
_entity.id
_entity.type
_entity.pdbx_description
1 polymer ?
#
loop_
_entity_poly.entity_id
_entity_poly.type
_entity_poly.pdbx_seq_one_letter_code
_entity_poly.pdbx_strand_id
1 'polypeptide(L)' 'AFESSLAEGVLFERRAFNLLFATEDQKEGMAAFAEKRKPAWQGK' A
#
# COMPACT_ATOMS: atom_id res chain seq x y z
N ALA A 1 8.54 26.01 4.96
CA ALA A 1 8.65 24.55 4.94
C ALA A 1 8.48 24.10 3.49
N PHE A 2 9.58 23.78 2.80
CA PHE A 2 9.51 23.05 1.53
C PHE A 2 9.67 21.59 1.92
N GLU A 3 8.56 20.92 2.19
CA GLU A 3 8.53 19.47 2.47
C GLU A 3 8.87 18.72 1.18
N SER A 4 10.16 18.68 0.83
CA SER A 4 10.74 18.01 -0.35
C SER A 4 10.24 18.48 -1.72
N SER A 5 10.99 18.17 -2.77
CA SER A 5 10.53 18.39 -4.15
C SER A 5 9.43 17.40 -4.54
N LEU A 6 8.58 17.74 -5.51
CA LEU A 6 7.57 16.82 -6.04
C LEU A 6 8.17 15.47 -6.47
N ALA A 7 9.37 15.50 -7.07
CA ALA A 7 10.07 14.29 -7.50
C ALA A 7 10.48 13.40 -6.31
N GLU A 8 10.93 14.00 -5.20
CA GLU A 8 11.25 13.27 -3.98
C GLU A 8 10.00 12.70 -3.30
N GLY A 9 8.90 13.46 -3.27
CA GLY A 9 7.61 12.99 -2.77
C GLY A 9 7.11 11.76 -3.52
N VAL A 10 7.12 11.79 -4.86
CA VAL A 10 6.72 10.63 -5.70
C VAL A 10 7.63 9.43 -5.48
N LEU A 11 8.94 9.63 -5.34
CA LEU A 11 9.89 8.55 -5.05
C LEU A 11 9.64 7.94 -3.66
N PHE A 12 9.32 8.77 -2.68
CA PHE A 12 8.97 8.33 -1.34
C PHE A 12 7.68 7.49 -1.33
N GLU A 13 6.60 8.01 -1.92
CA GLU A 13 5.32 7.30 -2.03
C GLU A 13 5.46 5.96 -2.73
N ARG A 14 6.20 5.91 -3.85
CA ARG A 14 6.45 4.67 -4.58
C ARG A 14 7.16 3.62 -3.70
N ARG A 15 8.14 4.03 -2.90
CA ARG A 15 8.84 3.12 -1.99
C ARG A 15 7.93 2.65 -0.87
N ALA A 16 7.19 3.57 -0.25
CA ALA A 16 6.23 3.25 0.82
C ALA A 16 5.16 2.27 0.33
N PHE A 17 4.62 2.49 -0.88
CA PHE A 17 3.64 1.59 -1.49
C PHE A 17 4.23 0.20 -1.77
N ASN A 18 5.48 0.12 -2.26
CA ASN A 18 6.13 -1.16 -2.49
C ASN A 18 6.33 -1.99 -1.21
N LEU A 19 6.53 -1.34 -0.06
CA LEU A 19 6.68 -2.04 1.22
C LEU A 19 5.40 -2.80 1.62
N LEU A 20 4.22 -2.30 1.23
CA LEU A 20 2.95 -2.94 1.58
C LEU A 20 2.80 -4.32 0.93
N PHE A 21 3.44 -4.61 -0.21
CA PHE A 21 3.34 -5.94 -0.84
C PHE A 21 3.96 -7.07 -0.01
N ALA A 22 4.73 -6.75 1.02
CA ALA A 22 5.24 -7.74 1.96
C ALA A 22 4.21 -8.16 3.01
N THR A 23 3.14 -7.37 3.23
CA THR A 23 2.14 -7.63 4.27
C THR A 23 1.13 -8.68 3.83
N GLU A 24 0.58 -9.40 4.80
CA GLU A 24 -0.50 -10.37 4.55
C GLU A 24 -1.77 -9.64 4.13
N ASP A 25 -2.02 -8.49 4.75
CA ASP A 25 -3.16 -7.62 4.45
C ASP A 25 -3.16 -7.17 2.98
N GLN A 26 -2.01 -6.82 2.40
CA GLN A 26 -1.99 -6.42 0.98
C GLN A 26 -2.49 -7.53 0.06
N LYS A 27 -2.12 -8.78 0.34
CA LYS A 27 -2.57 -9.94 -0.45
C LYS A 27 -4.06 -10.19 -0.26
N GLU A 28 -4.54 -10.14 0.98
CA GLU A 28 -5.96 -10.29 1.32
C GLU A 28 -6.82 -9.19 0.69
N GLY A 29 -6.37 -7.94 0.72
CA GLY A 29 -7.07 -6.82 0.09
C GLY A 29 -7.25 -7.01 -1.41
N MET A 30 -6.21 -7.50 -2.10
CA MET A 30 -6.29 -7.81 -3.53
C MET A 30 -7.18 -9.01 -3.84
N ALA A 31 -7.08 -10.08 -3.03
CA ALA A 31 -7.94 -11.25 -3.17
C ALA A 31 -9.42 -10.90 -2.94
N ALA A 32 -9.72 -10.20 -1.85
CA ALA A 32 -11.07 -9.76 -1.52
C ALA A 32 -11.68 -8.84 -2.59
N PHE A 33 -10.87 -7.95 -3.18
CA PHE A 33 -11.30 -7.11 -4.29
C PHE A 33 -11.65 -7.93 -5.53
N ALA A 34 -10.79 -8.87 -5.93
CA ALA A 34 -11.04 -9.74 -7.08
C ALA A 34 -12.28 -10.62 -6.87
N GLU A 35 -12.47 -11.13 -5.65
CA GLU A 35 -13.60 -11.98 -5.25
C GLU A 35 -14.88 -11.17 -4.91
N LYS A 36 -14.83 -9.83 -4.96
CA LYS A 36 -15.94 -8.91 -4.64
C LYS A 36 -16.55 -9.14 -3.25
N ARG A 37 -15.70 -9.45 -2.26
CA ARG A 37 -16.08 -9.59 -0.85
C ARG A 37 -15.42 -8.52 0.00
N LYS A 38 -15.86 -8.41 1.26
CA LYS A 38 -15.19 -7.53 2.22
C LYS A 38 -13.85 -8.16 2.66
N PRO A 39 -12.75 -7.39 2.68
CA PRO A 39 -11.46 -7.86 3.19
C PRO A 39 -11.47 -8.02 4.71
N ALA A 40 -10.72 -8.99 5.21
CA ALA A 40 -10.51 -9.23 6.64
C ALA A 40 -9.09 -8.82 7.07
N TRP A 41 -8.93 -7.58 7.50
CA TRP A 41 -7.65 -7.01 7.90
C TRP A 41 -7.18 -7.51 9.26
N GLN A 42 -5.89 -7.83 9.40
CA GLN A 42 -5.26 -8.29 10.64
C GLN A 42 -4.15 -7.36 11.16
N GLY A 43 -3.72 -6.37 10.36
CA GLY A 43 -2.63 -5.46 10.71
C GLY A 43 -1.26 -6.12 10.64
N LYS A 44 -1.06 -7.07 9.72
CA LYS A 44 0.17 -7.87 9.57
C LYS A 44 0.68 -7.86 8.13
#